data_AF-A0A7Y3PN42-F1
#
_entry.id   AF-A0A7Y3PN42-F1
#
_cell.length_a   1.000
_cell.length_b   1.000
_cell.length_c   1.000
_cell.angle_alpha   90.00
_cell.angle_beta   90.00
_cell.angle_gamma   90.00
#
_symmetry.space_group_name_H-M   'P 1'
#
loop_
_entity.id
_entity.type
_entity.pdbx_description
1 polymer ?
#
loop_
_entity_poly.entity_id
_entity_poly.type
_entity_poly.pdbx_seq_one_letter_code
_entity_poly.pdbx_strand_id
1 'polypeptide(L)'
;AFDINSDGSLSNRRIWANLSSALCVPDGICLDAEGCIWVANAIANQCLRVKEGGEVLATVETPHKCYACMLGGKDRKTLFMMSAPSSQPSVVEHNRLGQIVMARVDVPGAGLP
;
A
#
# COMPACT_ATOMS: atom_id res chain seq x y z
N ALA A 1 -2.93 6.82 -12.71
CA ALA A 1 -2.28 6.06 -13.79
C ALA A 1 -1.80 6.99 -14.88
N PHE A 2 -0.80 6.54 -15.61
CA PHE A 2 -0.22 7.18 -16.78
C PHE A 2 -0.01 6.09 -17.84
N ASP A 3 0.03 6.49 -19.10
CA ASP A 3 0.62 5.66 -20.13
C ASP A 3 2.14 5.89 -20.14
N ILE A 4 2.91 4.83 -20.40
CA ILE A 4 4.38 4.91 -20.50
C ILE A 4 4.72 4.88 -21.98
N ASN A 5 5.28 5.98 -22.49
CA ASN A 5 5.72 6.09 -23.87
C ASN A 5 7.00 5.28 -24.10
N SER A 6 7.37 5.03 -25.36
CA SER A 6 8.57 4.26 -25.71
C SER A 6 9.89 4.88 -25.23
N ASP A 7 9.91 6.19 -24.97
CA ASP A 7 11.03 6.92 -24.38
C ASP A 7 11.01 6.94 -22.84
N GLY A 8 10.04 6.28 -22.21
CA GLY A 8 9.83 6.24 -20.77
C GLY A 8 9.09 7.47 -20.20
N SER A 9 8.73 8.46 -21.02
CA SER A 9 7.93 9.59 -20.57
C SER A 9 6.50 9.18 -20.22
N LEU A 10 5.89 9.90 -19.27
CA LEU A 10 4.55 9.63 -18.79
C LEU A 10 3.53 10.56 -19.47
N SER A 11 2.45 10.00 -19.99
CA SER A 11 1.36 10.74 -20.63
C SER A 11 -0.02 10.30 -20.09
N ASN A 12 -1.09 10.99 -20.50
CA ASN A 12 -2.48 10.61 -20.20
C ASN A 12 -2.76 10.34 -18.70
N ARG A 13 -2.40 11.31 -17.84
CA ARG A 13 -2.67 11.25 -16.40
C ARG A 13 -4.17 11.05 -16.16
N ARG A 14 -4.51 9.99 -15.42
CA ARG A 14 -5.88 9.66 -15.04
C ARG A 14 -5.99 9.09 -13.63
N ILE A 15 -7.19 9.16 -13.06
CA ILE A 15 -7.51 8.45 -11.83
C ILE A 15 -7.52 6.95 -12.13
N TRP A 16 -6.73 6.18 -11.39
CA TRP A 16 -6.72 4.71 -11.48
C TRP A 16 -7.73 4.08 -10.52
N ALA A 17 -7.82 4.63 -9.31
CA ALA A 17 -8.81 4.28 -8.30
C ALA A 17 -9.23 5.55 -7.53
N ASN A 18 -10.52 5.71 -7.29
CA ASN A 18 -11.03 6.70 -6.34
C ASN A 18 -11.37 5.98 -5.04
N LEU A 19 -10.66 6.29 -3.96
CA LEU A 19 -10.78 5.62 -2.67
C LEU A 19 -11.48 6.47 -1.60
N SER A 20 -12.17 7.55 -2.00
CA SER A 20 -12.91 8.41 -1.07
C SER A 20 -13.98 7.64 -0.31
N SER A 21 -14.70 6.72 -0.98
CA SER A 21 -15.72 5.86 -0.36
C SER A 21 -15.15 4.86 0.64
N ALA A 22 -13.90 4.44 0.43
CA ALA A 22 -13.17 3.54 1.33
C ALA A 22 -12.48 4.29 2.50
N LEU A 23 -12.65 5.62 2.59
CA LEU A 23 -11.99 6.48 3.58
C LEU A 23 -10.48 6.21 3.67
N CYS A 24 -9.84 6.04 2.51
CA CYS A 24 -8.41 5.77 2.41
C CYS A 24 -7.66 7.03 1.97
N VAL A 25 -6.60 7.36 2.71
CA VAL A 25 -5.58 8.32 2.28
C VAL A 25 -4.31 7.51 1.97
N PRO A 26 -4.03 7.23 0.68
CA PRO A 26 -2.88 6.43 0.28
C PRO A 26 -1.56 7.07 0.68
N ASP A 27 -0.65 6.28 1.22
CA ASP A 27 0.77 6.62 1.37
C ASP A 27 1.61 5.65 0.50
N GLY A 28 2.35 4.73 1.09
CA GLY A 28 3.07 3.70 0.35
C GLY A 28 2.15 2.67 -0.31
N ILE A 29 2.55 2.23 -1.51
CA ILE A 29 1.84 1.25 -2.32
C ILE A 29 2.78 0.19 -2.91
N CYS A 30 2.26 -0.99 -3.23
CA CYS A 30 2.96 -1.97 -4.07
C CYS A 30 2.00 -2.75 -4.98
N LEU A 31 2.52 -3.31 -6.08
CA LEU A 31 1.73 -4.06 -7.07
C LEU A 31 1.81 -5.57 -6.83
N ASP A 32 0.70 -6.27 -7.04
CA ASP A 32 0.67 -7.74 -7.06
C ASP A 32 0.57 -8.31 -8.49
N ALA A 33 0.78 -9.62 -8.63
CA ALA A 33 0.83 -10.33 -9.91
C ALA A 33 -0.50 -10.34 -10.69
N GLU A 34 -1.62 -9.96 -10.05
CA GLU A 34 -2.92 -9.80 -10.71
C GLU A 34 -3.20 -8.35 -11.12
N GLY A 35 -2.23 -7.44 -10.92
CA GLY A 35 -2.38 -6.03 -11.23
C GLY A 35 -3.17 -5.24 -10.18
N CYS A 36 -3.44 -5.83 -9.01
CA CYS A 36 -4.02 -5.10 -7.89
C CYS A 36 -2.92 -4.35 -7.12
N ILE A 37 -3.29 -3.22 -6.54
CA ILE A 37 -2.40 -2.37 -5.73
C ILE A 37 -2.73 -2.59 -4.25
N TRP A 38 -1.73 -2.96 -3.47
CA TRP A 38 -1.77 -2.82 -2.02
C TRP A 38 -1.51 -1.37 -1.63
N VAL A 39 -2.37 -0.82 -0.78
CA VAL A 39 -2.37 0.59 -0.37
C VAL A 39 -2.31 0.67 1.15
N ALA A 40 -1.23 1.23 1.68
CA ALA A 40 -1.14 1.61 3.09
C ALA A 40 -2.05 2.82 3.36
N ASN A 41 -2.98 2.71 4.32
CA ASN A 41 -3.87 3.81 4.67
C ASN A 41 -3.27 4.68 5.79
N ALA A 42 -2.84 5.90 5.46
CA ALA A 42 -2.18 6.81 6.41
C ALA A 42 -3.09 7.30 7.54
N ILE A 43 -4.39 7.13 7.42
CA ILE A 43 -5.38 7.63 8.39
C ILE A 43 -6.14 6.53 9.12
N ALA A 44 -5.96 5.26 8.76
CA ALA A 44 -6.62 4.14 9.42
C ALA A 44 -5.68 2.94 9.57
N ASN A 45 -6.04 2.04 10.48
CA ASN A 45 -5.21 0.92 10.88
C ASN A 45 -5.32 -0.27 9.90
N GLN A 46 -5.08 -0.02 8.61
CA GLN A 46 -5.29 -1.01 7.57
C GLN A 46 -4.39 -0.83 6.34
N CYS A 47 -4.16 -1.93 5.64
CA CYS A 47 -3.66 -1.96 4.27
C CYS A 47 -4.72 -2.59 3.36
N LEU A 48 -5.04 -1.94 2.25
CA LEU A 48 -6.12 -2.34 1.35
C LEU A 48 -5.54 -2.96 0.09
N ARG A 49 -6.12 -4.06 -0.40
CA ARG A 49 -5.88 -4.58 -1.75
C ARG A 49 -6.94 -4.01 -2.68
N VAL A 50 -6.52 -3.21 -3.65
CA VAL A 50 -7.39 -2.44 -4.52
C VAL A 50 -7.23 -2.90 -5.96
N LYS A 51 -8.34 -3.11 -6.66
CA LYS A 51 -8.38 -3.33 -8.10
C LYS A 51 -8.57 -2.01 -8.85
N GLU A 52 -8.14 -1.95 -10.10
CA GLU A 52 -8.41 -0.79 -10.97
C GLU A 52 -9.90 -0.43 -10.96
N GLY A 53 -10.20 0.86 -10.87
CA GLY A 53 -11.54 1.39 -10.62
C GLY A 53 -11.83 1.69 -9.14
N GLY A 54 -11.04 1.14 -8.21
CA GLY A 54 -11.13 1.44 -6.77
C GLY A 54 -11.93 0.44 -5.93
N GLU A 55 -12.26 -0.72 -6.51
CA GLU A 55 -12.85 -1.83 -5.74
C GLU A 55 -11.83 -2.37 -4.73
N VAL A 56 -12.22 -2.42 -3.46
CA VAL A 56 -11.41 -3.01 -2.38
C VAL A 56 -11.72 -4.51 -2.33
N LEU A 57 -10.75 -5.34 -2.69
CA LEU A 57 -10.87 -6.80 -2.72
C LEU A 57 -10.48 -7.45 -1.39
N ALA A 58 -9.60 -6.81 -0.62
CA ALA A 58 -9.17 -7.31 0.68
C ALA A 58 -8.70 -6.17 1.58
N THR A 59 -8.76 -6.41 2.88
CA THR A 59 -8.24 -5.53 3.92
C THR A 59 -7.40 -6.35 4.88
N VAL A 60 -6.18 -5.89 5.16
CA VAL A 60 -5.32 -6.43 6.22
C VAL A 60 -5.24 -5.40 7.32
N GLU A 61 -5.74 -5.76 8.50
CA GLU A 61 -5.64 -4.90 9.69
C GLU A 61 -4.19 -4.78 10.16
N THR A 62 -3.86 -3.60 10.66
CA THR A 62 -2.56 -3.30 11.26
C THR A 62 -2.78 -2.75 12.67
N PRO A 63 -1.79 -2.81 13.57
CA PRO A 63 -1.99 -2.31 14.94
C PRO A 63 -2.19 -0.79 15.02
N HIS A 64 -1.64 -0.05 14.05
CA HIS A 64 -1.70 1.40 13.94
C HIS A 64 -1.85 1.80 12.47
N LYS A 65 -1.88 3.11 12.18
CA LYS A 65 -1.88 3.64 10.81
C LYS A 65 -0.76 3.01 9.99
N CYS A 66 -1.07 2.66 8.74
CA CYS A 66 -0.13 2.02 7.84
C CYS A 66 0.44 3.06 6.88
N TYR A 67 1.76 3.14 6.78
CA TYR A 67 2.46 4.17 6.00
C TYR A 67 3.18 3.60 4.77
N ALA A 68 3.57 2.33 4.81
CA ALA A 68 4.18 1.67 3.66
C ALA A 68 3.84 0.18 3.63
N CYS A 69 3.78 -0.40 2.43
CA CYS A 69 3.60 -1.83 2.26
C CYS A 69 4.41 -2.37 1.08
N MET A 70 4.91 -3.61 1.21
CA MET A 70 5.61 -4.30 0.13
C MET A 70 5.36 -5.81 0.17
N LEU A 71 5.14 -6.42 -0.99
CA LEU A 71 5.09 -7.87 -1.14
C LEU A 71 6.50 -8.44 -1.33
N GLY A 72 6.90 -9.34 -0.44
CA GLY A 72 8.22 -9.96 -0.42
C GLY A 72 8.22 -11.38 0.13
N GLY A 73 9.37 -11.83 0.62
CA GLY A 73 9.60 -13.23 0.97
C GLY A 73 9.94 -14.09 -0.25
N LYS A 74 10.36 -15.34 0.00
CA LYS A 74 10.86 -16.26 -1.04
C LYS A 74 9.84 -16.53 -2.15
N ASP A 75 8.56 -16.60 -1.78
CA ASP A 75 7.44 -16.82 -2.68
C ASP A 75 6.67 -15.54 -3.03
N ARG A 76 7.18 -14.38 -2.59
CA ARG A 76 6.58 -13.05 -2.79
C ARG A 76 5.17 -12.88 -2.22
N LYS A 77 4.73 -13.77 -1.33
CA LYS A 77 3.38 -13.78 -0.72
C LYS A 77 3.35 -13.32 0.75
N THR A 78 4.43 -12.68 1.21
CA THR A 78 4.44 -12.00 2.51
C THR A 78 4.25 -10.50 2.27
N LEU A 79 3.14 -9.95 2.74
CA LEU A 79 2.89 -8.51 2.78
C LEU A 79 3.55 -7.94 4.03
N PHE A 80 4.63 -7.19 3.85
CA PHE A 80 5.27 -6.39 4.89
C PHE A 80 4.58 -5.03 4.96
N MET A 81 4.28 -4.55 6.16
CA MET A 81 3.61 -3.27 6.38
C MET A 81 4.30 -2.50 7.49
N MET A 82 4.62 -1.24 7.24
CA MET A 82 5.11 -0.31 8.25
C MET A 82 3.94 0.39 8.91
N SER A 83 3.78 0.20 10.22
CA SER A 83 2.73 0.86 11.00
C SER A 83 3.30 1.65 12.17
N ALA A 84 2.68 2.79 12.47
CA ALA A 84 3.04 3.62 13.62
C ALA A 84 1.81 4.41 14.10
N PRO A 85 1.73 4.79 15.39
CA PRO A 85 0.57 5.54 15.91
C PRO A 85 0.45 6.95 15.31
N SER A 86 1.57 7.51 14.83
CA SER A 86 1.65 8.84 14.22
C SER A 86 2.87 8.91 13.31
N SER A 87 2.86 9.85 12.37
CA SER A 87 4.01 10.31 11.57
C SER A 87 4.50 11.69 12.00
N GLN A 88 3.86 12.34 12.97
CA GLN A 88 4.26 13.66 13.45
C GLN A 88 5.59 13.57 14.21
N PRO A 89 6.63 14.35 13.81
CA PRO A 89 7.96 14.30 14.43
C PRO A 89 7.93 14.43 15.95
N SER A 90 7.15 15.38 16.47
CA SER A 90 7.02 15.63 17.92
C SER A 90 6.51 14.42 18.71
N VAL A 91 5.71 13.55 18.09
CA VAL A 91 5.19 12.33 18.71
C VAL A 91 6.20 11.18 18.59
N VAL A 92 6.75 10.96 17.40
CA VAL A 92 7.59 9.78 17.10
C VAL A 92 9.02 9.89 17.61
N GLU A 93 9.55 11.10 17.82
CA GLU A 93 10.85 11.33 18.43
C GLU A 93 10.93 10.75 19.85
N HIS A 94 9.83 10.89 20.60
CA HIS A 94 9.72 10.43 21.98
C HIS A 94 9.16 9.00 22.10
N ASN A 95 8.40 8.55 21.09
CA ASN A 95 7.69 7.27 21.12
C ASN A 95 8.08 6.42 19.90
N ARG A 96 9.10 5.58 20.06
CA ARG A 96 9.59 4.65 19.03
C ARG A 96 8.70 3.41 18.91
N LEU A 97 7.43 3.65 18.59
CA LEU A 97 6.37 2.64 18.50
C LEU A 97 6.11 2.16 17.07
N GLY A 98 6.95 2.59 16.12
CA GLY A 98 6.90 2.11 14.74
C GLY A 98 7.27 0.62 14.69
N GLN A 99 6.54 -0.14 13.89
CA GLN A 99 6.72 -1.58 13.74
C GLN A 99 6.51 -2.02 12.30
N ILE A 100 7.25 -3.05 11.90
CA ILE A 100 6.96 -3.83 10.70
C ILE A 100 6.09 -5.00 11.10
N VAL A 101 4.89 -5.08 10.55
CA VAL A 101 3.99 -6.23 10.69
C VAL A 101 3.91 -6.97 9.36
N MET A 102 3.61 -8.26 9.43
CA MET A 102 3.60 -9.15 8.27
C MET A 102 2.29 -9.92 8.21
N ALA A 103 1.74 -10.05 7.01
CA ALA A 103 0.61 -10.93 6.73
C ALA A 103 0.92 -11.84 5.53
N ARG A 104 0.32 -13.02 5.51
CA ARG A 104 0.34 -13.91 4.36
C ARG A 104 -0.83 -13.56 3.44
N VAL A 105 -0.56 -13.55 2.14
CA VAL A 105 -1.56 -13.26 1.11
C VAL A 105 -1.51 -14.30 0.00
N ASP A 106 -2.58 -14.39 -0.78
CA ASP A 106 -2.69 -15.42 -1.83
C ASP A 106 -1.95 -15.06 -3.11
N VAL A 107 -1.87 -13.75 -3.42
CA VAL A 107 -1.32 -13.26 -4.69
C VAL A 107 0.11 -12.72 -4.46
N PRO A 108 1.12 -13.24 -5.19
CA PRO A 108 2.49 -12.79 -5.02
C PRO A 108 2.69 -11.37 -5.56
N GLY A 109 3.74 -10.69 -5.09
CA GLY A 109 4.15 -9.38 -5.61
C GLY A 109 4.53 -9.42 -7.08
N ALA A 110 4.18 -8.36 -7.81
CA ALA A 110 4.65 -8.12 -9.17
C ALA A 110 5.89 -7.22 -9.16
N GLY A 111 6.67 -7.33 -10.24
CA GLY A 111 7.82 -6.48 -10.46
C GLY A 111 8.92 -6.66 -9.40
N LEU A 112 9.81 -5.70 -9.45
CA LEU A 112 11.03 -5.64 -8.68
C LEU A 112 10.86 -4.52 -7.62
N PRO A 113 11.48 -4.60 -6.43
CA PRO A 113 12.70 -3.83 -6.27
C PRO A 113 13.81 -4.40 -7.15
#